data_AF-A0A1W1E998-F1
#
_entry.id   AF-A0A1W1E998-F1
#
_cell.length_a   1.000
_cell.length_b   1.000
_cell.length_c   1.000
_cell.angle_alpha   90.00
_cell.angle_beta   90.00
_cell.angle_gamma   90.00
#
_symmetry.space_group_name_H-M   'P 1'
#
loop_
_entity.id
_entity.type
_entity.pdbx_description
1 polymer ?
#
loop_
_entity_poly.entity_id
_entity_poly.type
_entity_poly.pdbx_seq_one_letter_code
_entity_poly.pdbx_strand_id
1 'polypeptide(L)'
;MNQERQSVPLKPGFALLITLSVLVIVIILTGVMAGYLDSARRDASKSKALIQANLYYADIKNFVTKVKDKKTLFTLLYAAPVPLVSKENGFSLILACRPLNSGIPLYWLKETDNKKMQQRHEIAQRLFDAIVQHYELTDPIRLEEMIKEGLYGGGELWVMQGHLSQNNGMISYQIFEQILLQYEIESGDENVKKVPWKKLFVFTGRPEDAVSDVLAGDYFSPILLSLLFGVDESALKESWSEGDGALKQLAETYGFSYENKLFSDTTGRMSQCNVQFDYEGERFMFVFNDVEGEVSGFEFYGKQ
;
A
#
# COMPACT_ATOMS: atom_id res chain seq x y z
N MET A 1 24.79 -1.86 84.03
CA MET A 1 23.47 -1.27 83.75
C MET A 1 23.07 -1.68 82.34
N ASN A 2 22.20 -2.67 82.22
CA ASN A 2 21.65 -3.14 80.95
C ASN A 2 20.56 -2.16 80.50
N GLN A 3 20.73 -1.59 79.31
CA GLN A 3 19.68 -0.86 78.61
C GLN A 3 19.01 -1.87 77.67
N GLU A 4 17.91 -2.46 78.12
CA GLU A 4 17.09 -3.37 77.32
C GLU A 4 16.57 -2.64 76.06
N ARG A 5 16.92 -3.17 74.88
CA ARG A 5 16.23 -2.83 73.63
C ARG A 5 14.84 -3.46 73.69
N GLN A 6 13.82 -2.63 73.84
CA GLN A 6 12.45 -3.02 73.56
C GLN A 6 12.30 -3.36 72.07
N SER A 7 12.20 -4.64 71.73
CA SER A 7 11.66 -5.09 70.45
C SER A 7 10.15 -4.97 70.51
N VAL A 8 9.59 -4.03 69.74
CA VAL A 8 8.13 -3.88 69.63
C VAL A 8 7.58 -5.11 68.90
N PRO A 9 6.67 -5.89 69.50
CA PRO A 9 6.08 -7.05 68.84
C PRO A 9 5.14 -6.58 67.73
N LEU A 10 5.45 -6.94 66.47
CA LEU A 10 4.57 -6.68 65.35
C LEU A 10 3.24 -7.42 65.57
N LYS A 11 2.11 -6.69 65.59
CA LYS A 11 0.78 -7.31 65.69
C LYS A 11 0.56 -8.22 64.47
N PRO A 12 0.01 -9.44 64.64
CA PRO A 12 -0.09 -10.45 63.58
C PRO A 12 -0.86 -9.99 62.33
N GLY A 13 -1.84 -9.08 62.48
CA GLY A 13 -2.54 -8.47 61.34
C GLY A 13 -1.69 -7.52 60.50
N PHE A 14 -0.66 -6.89 61.09
CA PHE A 14 0.25 -5.98 60.38
C PHE A 14 1.23 -6.76 59.49
N ALA A 15 1.72 -7.91 59.97
CA ALA A 15 2.55 -8.81 59.19
C ALA A 15 1.79 -9.42 57.99
N LEU A 16 0.49 -9.71 58.15
CA LEU A 16 -0.38 -10.19 57.08
C LEU A 16 -0.58 -9.11 55.99
N LEU A 17 -0.82 -7.86 56.38
CA LEU A 17 -0.97 -6.75 55.42
C LEU A 17 0.33 -6.47 54.65
N ILE A 18 1.48 -6.56 55.32
CA ILE A 18 2.79 -6.40 54.68
C ILE A 18 3.03 -7.52 53.66
N THR A 19 2.79 -8.79 54.04
CA THR A 19 2.98 -9.93 53.13
C THR A 19 2.04 -9.90 51.94
N LEU A 20 0.77 -9.51 52.13
CA LEU A 20 -0.18 -9.31 51.03
C LEU A 20 0.27 -8.18 50.09
N SER A 21 0.74 -7.06 50.65
CA SER A 21 1.21 -5.91 49.85
C SER A 21 2.43 -6.27 49.02
N VAL A 22 3.39 -7.01 49.60
CA VAL A 22 4.57 -7.51 48.87
C VAL A 22 4.16 -8.48 47.77
N LEU A 23 3.21 -9.38 48.04
CA LEU A 23 2.73 -10.33 47.04
C LEU A 23 2.03 -9.64 45.86
N VAL A 24 1.23 -8.61 46.13
CA VAL A 24 0.61 -7.78 45.07
C VAL A 24 1.68 -7.09 44.23
N ILE A 25 2.71 -6.51 44.85
CA ILE A 25 3.82 -5.87 44.12
C ILE A 25 4.56 -6.88 43.24
N VAL A 26 4.83 -8.09 43.74
CA VAL A 26 5.49 -9.15 42.96
C VAL A 26 4.63 -9.58 41.78
N ILE A 27 3.30 -9.72 41.95
CA ILE A 27 2.40 -10.06 40.85
C ILE A 27 2.40 -8.96 39.78
N ILE A 28 2.32 -7.69 40.18
CA ILE A 28 2.35 -6.55 39.25
C ILE A 28 3.68 -6.51 38.48
N LEU A 29 4.81 -6.63 39.18
CA LEU A 29 6.14 -6.66 38.55
C LEU A 29 6.28 -7.84 37.58
N THR A 30 5.76 -9.01 37.94
CA THR A 30 5.77 -10.19 37.06
C THR A 30 4.95 -9.94 35.80
N GLY A 31 3.78 -9.30 35.92
CA GLY A 31 2.94 -8.92 34.78
C GLY A 31 3.63 -7.94 33.83
N VAL A 32 4.28 -6.92 34.38
CA VAL A 32 5.07 -5.95 33.59
C VAL A 32 6.23 -6.63 32.87
N MET A 33 6.98 -7.51 33.56
CA MET A 33 8.11 -8.23 32.99
C MET A 33 7.68 -9.22 31.89
N ALA A 34 6.55 -9.90 32.08
CA ALA A 34 5.94 -10.74 31.03
C ALA A 34 5.52 -9.92 29.81
N GLY A 35 4.98 -8.72 30.01
CA GLY A 35 4.66 -7.78 28.93
C GLY A 35 5.89 -7.35 28.12
N TYR A 36 7.00 -7.03 28.80
CA TYR A 36 8.26 -6.72 28.12
C TYR A 36 8.84 -7.91 27.35
N LEU A 37 8.78 -9.11 27.92
CA LEU A 37 9.22 -10.33 27.24
C LEU A 37 8.39 -10.63 26.00
N ASP A 38 7.07 -10.43 26.06
CA ASP A 38 6.20 -10.62 24.90
C ASP A 38 6.50 -9.58 23.81
N SER A 39 6.69 -8.31 24.18
CA SER A 39 7.09 -7.26 23.24
C SER A 39 8.44 -7.59 22.56
N ALA A 40 9.46 -7.95 23.35
CA ALA A 40 10.76 -8.32 22.83
C ALA A 40 10.69 -9.56 21.91
N ARG A 41 9.85 -10.54 22.25
CA ARG A 41 9.61 -11.72 21.42
C ARG A 41 8.96 -11.34 20.09
N ARG A 42 7.95 -10.46 20.10
CA ARG A 42 7.28 -9.97 18.88
C ARG A 42 8.23 -9.18 17.99
N ASP A 43 9.03 -8.29 18.56
CA ASP A 43 10.02 -7.50 17.82
C ASP A 43 11.10 -8.40 17.19
N ALA A 44 11.54 -9.43 17.92
CA ALA A 44 12.45 -10.44 17.40
C ALA A 44 11.81 -11.26 16.27
N SER A 45 10.55 -11.67 16.41
CA SER A 45 9.82 -12.41 15.37
C SER A 45 9.62 -11.57 14.10
N LYS A 46 9.25 -10.29 14.24
CA LYS A 46 9.16 -9.34 13.12
C LYS A 46 10.50 -9.16 12.41
N SER A 47 11.59 -9.00 13.16
CA SER A 47 12.95 -8.87 12.60
C SER A 47 13.37 -10.14 11.84
N LYS A 48 13.08 -11.32 12.38
CA LYS A 48 13.33 -12.59 11.71
C LYS A 48 12.48 -12.76 10.44
N ALA A 49 11.21 -12.40 10.52
CA ALA A 49 10.31 -12.42 9.36
C ALA A 49 10.78 -11.47 8.25
N LEU A 50 11.33 -10.30 8.61
CA LEU A 50 11.96 -9.39 7.65
C LEU A 50 13.19 -10.03 6.97
N ILE A 51 14.05 -10.72 7.72
CA ILE A 51 15.19 -11.46 7.15
C ILE A 51 14.69 -12.53 6.19
N GLN A 52 13.65 -13.29 6.57
CA GLN A 52 13.05 -14.31 5.73
C GLN A 52 12.42 -13.72 4.45
N ALA A 53 11.72 -12.58 4.57
CA ALA A 53 11.17 -11.85 3.43
C ALA A 53 12.27 -11.41 2.47
N ASN A 54 13.41 -10.96 2.97
CA ASN A 54 14.54 -10.57 2.13
C ASN A 54 15.15 -11.76 1.38
N LEU A 55 15.21 -12.94 2.00
CA LEU A 55 15.62 -14.17 1.31
C LEU A 55 14.65 -14.52 0.18
N TYR A 56 13.34 -14.50 0.45
CA TYR A 56 12.33 -14.74 -0.58
C TYR A 56 12.39 -13.72 -1.71
N TYR A 57 12.57 -12.45 -1.39
CA TYR A 57 12.74 -11.39 -2.37
C TYR A 57 13.96 -11.64 -3.26
N ALA A 58 15.10 -12.02 -2.67
CA ALA A 58 16.31 -12.34 -3.43
C ALA A 58 16.11 -13.55 -4.36
N ASP A 59 15.45 -14.61 -3.89
CA ASP A 59 15.15 -15.80 -4.69
C ASP A 59 14.16 -15.51 -5.82
N ILE A 60 13.10 -14.75 -5.55
CA ILE A 60 12.13 -14.31 -6.55
C ILE A 60 12.82 -13.43 -7.59
N LYS A 61 13.66 -12.47 -7.17
CA LYS A 61 14.46 -11.63 -8.08
C LYS A 61 15.34 -12.48 -8.99
N ASN A 62 16.03 -13.47 -8.44
CA ASN A 62 16.87 -14.39 -9.20
C ASN A 62 16.06 -15.26 -10.17
N PHE A 63 14.87 -15.71 -9.79
CA PHE A 63 13.99 -16.48 -10.66
C PHE A 63 13.47 -15.62 -11.80
N VAL A 64 12.85 -14.49 -11.47
CA VAL A 64 12.23 -13.57 -12.43
C VAL A 64 13.28 -13.14 -13.46
N THR A 65 14.46 -12.69 -13.05
CA THR A 65 15.55 -12.26 -13.97
C THR A 65 16.02 -13.35 -14.94
N LYS A 66 15.90 -14.63 -14.59
CA LYS A 66 16.31 -15.76 -15.44
C LYS A 66 15.25 -16.20 -16.46
N VAL A 67 13.97 -15.88 -16.23
CA VAL A 67 12.89 -16.26 -17.14
C VAL A 67 12.99 -15.42 -18.42
N LYS A 68 13.17 -16.09 -19.56
CA LYS A 68 13.24 -15.43 -20.88
C LYS A 68 11.87 -14.95 -21.36
N ASP A 69 10.83 -15.75 -21.15
CA ASP A 69 9.46 -15.41 -21.56
C ASP A 69 8.71 -14.70 -20.43
N LYS A 70 9.03 -13.41 -20.26
CA LYS A 70 8.44 -12.55 -19.24
C LYS A 70 6.94 -12.33 -19.46
N LYS A 71 6.51 -12.20 -20.72
CA LYS A 71 5.11 -11.95 -21.05
C LYS A 71 4.24 -13.10 -20.55
N THR A 72 4.61 -14.34 -20.85
CA THR A 72 3.88 -15.52 -20.38
C THR A 72 3.89 -15.64 -18.86
N LEU A 73 5.05 -15.41 -18.21
CA LEU A 73 5.16 -15.43 -16.76
C LEU A 73 4.17 -14.46 -16.10
N PHE A 74 4.18 -13.19 -16.52
CA PHE A 74 3.34 -12.19 -15.90
C PHE A 74 1.86 -12.34 -16.27
N THR A 75 1.54 -12.82 -17.47
CA THR A 75 0.15 -13.17 -17.83
C THR A 75 -0.41 -14.21 -16.86
N LEU A 76 0.39 -15.22 -16.48
CA LEU A 76 -0.01 -16.21 -15.48
C LEU A 76 -0.11 -15.61 -14.07
N LEU A 77 0.87 -14.78 -13.67
CA LEU A 77 0.90 -14.16 -12.34
C LEU A 77 -0.21 -13.11 -12.14
N TYR A 78 -0.74 -12.55 -13.22
CA TYR A 78 -1.87 -11.62 -13.19
C TYR A 78 -3.23 -12.33 -13.14
N ALA A 79 -3.32 -13.55 -13.67
CA ALA A 79 -4.58 -14.30 -13.71
C ALA A 79 -5.04 -14.76 -12.32
N ALA A 80 -4.11 -15.17 -11.45
CA ALA A 80 -4.44 -15.60 -10.09
C ALA A 80 -3.23 -15.55 -9.14
N PRO A 81 -3.45 -15.43 -7.82
CA PRO A 81 -2.40 -15.66 -6.83
C PRO A 81 -1.81 -17.07 -6.95
N VAL A 82 -0.48 -17.15 -7.05
CA VAL A 82 0.26 -18.40 -7.22
C VAL A 82 0.84 -18.85 -5.87
N PRO A 83 0.39 -19.99 -5.31
CA PRO A 83 1.01 -20.58 -4.14
C PRO A 83 2.34 -21.26 -4.52
N LEU A 84 3.45 -20.83 -3.92
CA LEU A 84 4.74 -21.50 -4.00
C LEU A 84 4.98 -22.23 -2.68
N VAL A 85 4.94 -23.56 -2.74
CA VAL A 85 5.12 -24.44 -1.58
C VAL A 85 6.33 -25.34 -1.82
N SER A 86 7.27 -25.34 -0.89
CA SER A 86 8.37 -26.30 -0.90
C SER A 86 8.06 -27.49 0.00
N LYS A 87 8.15 -28.70 -0.57
CA LYS A 87 7.97 -29.95 0.18
C LYS A 87 9.12 -30.22 1.17
N GLU A 88 10.31 -29.69 0.90
CA GLU A 88 11.52 -30.01 1.67
C GLU A 88 11.83 -28.96 2.74
N ASN A 89 11.58 -27.68 2.46
CA ASN A 89 11.99 -26.56 3.33
C ASN A 89 10.85 -25.95 4.15
N GLY A 90 9.65 -26.55 4.11
CA GLY A 90 8.52 -26.17 4.96
C GLY A 90 8.02 -24.74 4.77
N PHE A 91 8.36 -24.07 3.66
CA PHE A 91 7.85 -22.74 3.36
C PHE A 91 6.65 -22.79 2.41
N SER A 92 5.73 -21.86 2.65
CA SER A 92 4.55 -21.60 1.84
C SER A 92 4.43 -20.10 1.67
N LEU A 93 4.45 -19.65 0.42
CA LEU A 93 4.18 -18.25 0.09
C LEU A 93 3.14 -18.16 -1.02
N ILE A 94 2.41 -17.06 -1.05
CA ILE A 94 1.44 -16.72 -2.08
C ILE A 94 1.95 -15.48 -2.78
N LEU A 95 2.23 -15.60 -4.08
CA LEU A 95 2.66 -14.50 -4.94
C LEU A 95 1.47 -14.05 -5.79
N ALA A 96 1.04 -12.79 -5.64
CA ALA A 96 0.02 -12.18 -6.47
C ALA A 96 0.59 -10.94 -7.15
N CYS A 97 0.49 -10.85 -8.47
CA CYS A 97 0.98 -9.68 -9.20
C CYS A 97 -0.16 -8.98 -9.93
N ARG A 98 0.00 -7.67 -10.14
CA ARG A 98 -0.87 -6.85 -10.96
C ARG A 98 -0.02 -5.91 -11.82
N PRO A 99 -0.50 -5.50 -13.00
CA PRO A 99 0.20 -4.47 -13.77
C PRO A 99 0.34 -3.19 -12.94
N LEU A 100 1.52 -2.59 -12.98
CA LEU A 100 1.78 -1.35 -12.24
C LEU A 100 0.94 -0.18 -12.79
N ASN A 101 0.54 -0.26 -14.05
CA ASN A 101 -0.30 0.70 -14.79
C ASN A 101 -1.79 0.30 -14.81
N SER A 102 -2.28 -0.38 -13.77
CA SER A 102 -3.70 -0.77 -13.59
C SER A 102 -4.58 0.33 -12.98
N GLY A 103 -4.04 1.54 -12.82
CA GLY A 103 -4.78 2.74 -12.44
C GLY A 103 -4.22 3.98 -13.14
N ILE A 104 -4.84 5.14 -12.92
CA ILE A 104 -4.39 6.38 -13.54
C ILE A 104 -3.16 6.93 -12.79
N PRO A 105 -2.03 7.21 -13.46
CA PRO A 105 -0.89 7.78 -12.77
C PRO A 105 -1.22 9.17 -12.17
N LEU A 106 -1.01 9.33 -10.87
CA LEU A 106 -1.36 10.57 -10.16
C LEU A 106 -0.64 11.80 -10.74
N TYR A 107 0.61 11.62 -11.21
CA TYR A 107 1.40 12.70 -11.78
C TYR A 107 0.78 13.31 -13.05
N TRP A 108 -0.18 12.63 -13.70
CA TRP A 108 -0.89 13.19 -14.86
C TRP A 108 -1.71 14.44 -14.51
N LEU A 109 -2.11 14.62 -13.24
CA LEU A 109 -2.78 15.84 -12.77
C LEU A 109 -1.90 17.09 -12.88
N LYS A 110 -0.57 16.94 -12.89
CA LYS A 110 0.39 18.05 -12.92
C LYS A 110 0.67 18.59 -14.35
N GLU A 111 0.34 17.83 -15.39
CA GLU A 111 0.86 18.08 -16.75
C GLU A 111 -0.03 18.99 -17.61
N THR A 112 -0.24 20.25 -17.18
CA THR A 112 -1.13 21.20 -17.88
C THR A 112 -0.53 21.79 -19.15
N ASP A 113 0.79 22.00 -19.21
CA ASP A 113 1.42 22.83 -20.24
C ASP A 113 2.03 22.03 -21.40
N ASN A 114 2.09 20.70 -21.27
CA ASN A 114 2.68 19.82 -22.27
C ASN A 114 1.61 19.27 -23.21
N LYS A 115 1.57 19.77 -24.46
CA LYS A 115 0.63 19.31 -25.50
C LYS A 115 0.63 17.80 -25.72
N LYS A 116 1.75 17.10 -25.47
CA LYS A 116 1.82 15.63 -25.58
C LYS A 116 1.17 14.91 -24.39
N MET A 117 1.02 15.59 -23.25
CA MET A 117 0.41 15.08 -22.02
C MET A 117 -1.03 15.55 -21.82
N GLN A 118 -1.51 16.50 -22.64
CA GLN A 118 -2.83 17.11 -22.46
C GLN A 118 -3.95 16.07 -22.34
N GLN A 119 -3.99 15.06 -23.23
CA GLN A 119 -4.98 13.98 -23.16
C GLN A 119 -4.90 13.18 -21.85
N ARG A 120 -3.68 12.97 -21.32
CA ARG A 120 -3.45 12.24 -20.06
C ARG A 120 -3.91 13.05 -18.86
N HIS A 121 -3.61 14.35 -18.89
CA HIS A 121 -4.12 15.30 -17.91
C HIS A 121 -5.65 15.32 -17.92
N GLU A 122 -6.29 15.37 -19.10
CA GLU A 122 -7.75 15.34 -19.23
C GLU A 122 -8.38 14.05 -18.65
N ILE A 123 -7.74 12.89 -18.82
CA ILE A 123 -8.19 11.62 -18.20
C ILE A 123 -8.08 11.69 -16.67
N ALA A 124 -6.93 12.15 -16.15
CA ALA A 124 -6.72 12.25 -14.71
C ALA A 124 -7.66 13.27 -14.06
N GLN A 125 -7.88 14.42 -14.72
CA GLN A 125 -8.81 15.44 -14.26
C GLN A 125 -10.23 14.92 -14.27
N ARG A 126 -10.67 14.25 -15.35
CA ARG A 126 -12.02 13.66 -15.42
C ARG A 126 -12.24 12.64 -14.30
N LEU A 127 -11.25 11.81 -14.01
CA LEU A 127 -11.32 10.87 -12.88
C LEU A 127 -11.44 11.62 -11.55
N PHE A 128 -10.63 12.67 -11.35
CA PHE A 128 -10.68 13.48 -10.14
C PHE A 128 -12.05 14.14 -9.96
N ASP A 129 -12.59 14.77 -11.01
CA ASP A 129 -13.91 15.38 -11.00
C ASP A 129 -15.02 14.35 -10.71
N ALA A 130 -14.91 13.14 -11.28
CA ALA A 130 -15.85 12.05 -11.01
C ALA A 130 -15.77 11.57 -9.54
N ILE A 131 -14.56 11.51 -8.95
CA ILE A 131 -14.38 11.20 -7.52
C ILE A 131 -15.05 12.27 -6.67
N VAL A 132 -14.79 13.55 -6.97
CA VAL A 132 -15.35 14.69 -6.25
C VAL A 132 -16.88 14.62 -6.22
N GLN A 133 -17.49 14.33 -7.37
CA GLN A 133 -18.94 14.20 -7.49
C GLN A 133 -19.46 12.95 -6.77
N HIS A 134 -18.83 11.80 -6.97
CA HIS A 134 -19.31 10.53 -6.43
C HIS A 134 -19.19 10.45 -4.90
N TYR A 135 -18.12 11.03 -4.34
CA TYR A 135 -17.86 11.02 -2.89
C TYR A 135 -18.27 12.32 -2.20
N GLU A 136 -18.85 13.27 -2.93
CA GLU A 136 -19.32 14.55 -2.41
C GLU A 136 -18.22 15.28 -1.60
N LEU A 137 -17.05 15.48 -2.22
CA LEU A 137 -15.94 16.18 -1.57
C LEU A 137 -16.26 17.67 -1.45
N THR A 138 -15.92 18.26 -0.29
CA THR A 138 -16.38 19.60 0.12
C THR A 138 -15.60 20.71 -0.57
N ASP A 139 -14.26 20.65 -0.55
CA ASP A 139 -13.37 21.64 -1.19
C ASP A 139 -12.42 20.95 -2.19
N PRO A 140 -12.94 20.54 -3.35
CA PRO A 140 -12.15 19.80 -4.33
C PRO A 140 -10.98 20.60 -4.91
N ILE A 141 -11.12 21.92 -4.98
CA ILE A 141 -10.07 22.81 -5.49
C ILE A 141 -8.87 22.79 -4.55
N ARG A 142 -9.11 22.94 -3.24
CA ARG A 142 -8.04 22.87 -2.23
C ARG A 142 -7.33 21.51 -2.24
N LEU A 143 -8.09 20.41 -2.33
CA LEU A 143 -7.50 19.08 -2.42
C LEU A 143 -6.61 18.93 -3.66
N GLU A 144 -7.08 19.37 -4.82
CA GLU A 144 -6.31 19.32 -6.07
C GLU A 144 -5.03 20.15 -5.99
N GLU A 145 -5.10 21.36 -5.41
CA GLU A 145 -3.94 22.21 -5.15
C GLU A 145 -2.90 21.50 -4.27
N MET A 146 -3.32 20.92 -3.14
CA MET A 146 -2.41 20.22 -2.23
C MET A 146 -1.76 18.99 -2.88
N ILE A 147 -2.51 18.25 -3.71
CA ILE A 147 -1.96 17.13 -4.49
C ILE A 147 -0.91 17.64 -5.48
N LYS A 148 -1.23 18.70 -6.23
CA LYS A 148 -0.29 19.31 -7.19
C LYS A 148 0.96 19.84 -6.48
N GLU A 149 0.82 20.55 -5.37
CA GLU A 149 1.95 21.02 -4.55
C GLU A 149 2.85 19.87 -4.10
N GLY A 150 2.24 18.76 -3.66
CA GLY A 150 2.95 17.51 -3.37
C GLY A 150 3.75 16.99 -4.58
N LEU A 151 3.20 17.10 -5.79
CA LEU A 151 3.83 16.66 -7.03
C LEU A 151 4.91 17.65 -7.52
N TYR A 152 4.86 18.93 -7.11
CA TYR A 152 5.92 19.91 -7.40
C TYR A 152 7.06 19.88 -6.37
N GLY A 153 6.87 19.23 -5.22
CA GLY A 153 7.88 19.16 -4.15
C GLY A 153 8.12 20.50 -3.44
N GLY A 154 7.11 21.37 -3.40
CA GLY A 154 7.26 22.79 -3.02
C GLY A 154 6.34 23.33 -1.92
N GLY A 155 5.56 22.50 -1.22
CA GLY A 155 4.61 22.94 -0.19
C GLY A 155 5.18 23.04 1.24
N GLU A 156 4.51 23.78 2.14
CA GLU A 156 4.89 23.94 3.56
C GLU A 156 5.00 22.61 4.32
N LEU A 157 4.23 21.60 3.91
CA LEU A 157 4.28 20.22 4.44
C LEU A 157 5.69 19.60 4.33
N TRP A 158 6.45 19.96 3.29
CA TRP A 158 7.80 19.46 3.03
C TRP A 158 8.87 20.15 3.88
N VAL A 159 8.62 21.39 4.29
CA VAL A 159 9.51 22.14 5.18
C VAL A 159 9.49 21.54 6.59
N MET A 160 8.35 21.01 7.04
CA MET A 160 8.21 20.40 8.38
C MET A 160 8.84 19.00 8.51
N GLN A 161 9.03 18.26 7.40
CA GLN A 161 9.59 16.90 7.44
C GLN A 161 11.12 16.83 7.29
N GLY A 162 11.82 17.96 7.20
CA GLY A 162 13.29 17.99 7.22
C GLY A 162 13.99 17.33 6.02
N HIS A 163 13.24 16.82 5.04
CA HIS A 163 13.77 16.24 3.82
C HIS A 163 13.81 17.31 2.72
N LEU A 164 14.99 17.92 2.55
CA LEU A 164 15.41 18.66 1.35
C LEU A 164 15.59 17.71 0.15
N SER A 165 14.65 16.81 -0.14
CA SER A 165 14.64 16.12 -1.42
C SER A 165 13.71 16.87 -2.36
N GLN A 166 14.30 17.46 -3.40
CA GLN A 166 13.58 17.85 -4.60
C GLN A 166 12.96 16.58 -5.19
N ASN A 167 11.77 16.20 -4.73
CA ASN A 167 11.03 15.09 -5.31
C ASN A 167 10.50 15.59 -6.65
N ASN A 168 11.19 15.21 -7.73
CA ASN A 168 10.86 15.53 -9.12
C ASN A 168 9.54 14.87 -9.59
N GLY A 169 8.43 15.11 -8.91
CA GLY A 169 7.13 14.52 -9.24
C GLY A 169 6.92 13.09 -8.78
N MET A 170 7.63 12.64 -7.72
CA MET A 170 7.36 11.36 -7.08
C MET A 170 6.64 11.56 -5.74
N ILE A 171 5.36 11.20 -5.69
CA ILE A 171 4.61 11.07 -4.43
C ILE A 171 4.45 9.58 -4.15
N SER A 172 5.05 9.07 -3.07
CA SER A 172 4.68 7.74 -2.56
C SER A 172 3.27 7.79 -1.98
N TYR A 173 2.58 6.65 -1.92
CA TYR A 173 1.25 6.62 -1.32
C TYR A 173 1.25 7.12 0.15
N GLN A 174 2.32 6.87 0.91
CA GLN A 174 2.45 7.36 2.28
C GLN A 174 2.45 8.89 2.37
N ILE A 175 3.15 9.56 1.44
CA ILE A 175 3.13 11.02 1.32
C ILE A 175 1.72 11.48 0.93
N PHE A 176 1.09 10.78 -0.01
CA PHE A 176 -0.28 11.10 -0.42
C PHE A 176 -1.27 10.99 0.74
N GLU A 177 -1.18 9.98 1.60
CA GLU A 177 -2.02 9.85 2.78
C GLU A 177 -1.88 11.05 3.74
N GLN A 178 -0.69 11.61 3.86
CA GLN A 178 -0.48 12.82 4.67
C GLN A 178 -1.16 14.05 4.06
N ILE A 179 -1.16 14.15 2.72
CA ILE A 179 -1.91 15.20 2.01
C ILE A 179 -3.41 15.05 2.31
N LEU A 180 -3.95 13.83 2.22
CA LEU A 180 -5.36 13.57 2.51
C LEU A 180 -5.72 13.88 3.97
N LEU A 181 -4.86 13.50 4.91
CA LEU A 181 -5.04 13.79 6.34
C LEU A 181 -5.04 15.29 6.60
N GLN A 182 -4.09 16.03 6.01
CA GLN A 182 -4.05 17.47 6.15
C GLN A 182 -5.30 18.13 5.54
N TYR A 183 -5.73 17.68 4.37
CA TYR A 183 -6.95 18.17 3.74
C TYR A 183 -8.18 17.93 4.62
N GLU A 184 -8.34 16.74 5.19
CA GLU A 184 -9.43 16.43 6.13
C GLU A 184 -9.41 17.38 7.33
N ILE A 185 -8.23 17.65 7.90
CA ILE A 185 -8.08 18.58 9.03
C ILE A 185 -8.48 20.02 8.64
N GLU A 186 -8.06 20.47 7.46
CA GLU A 186 -8.32 21.84 6.96
C GLU A 186 -9.79 22.05 6.57
N SER A 187 -10.39 21.08 5.89
CA SER A 187 -11.72 21.18 5.30
C SER A 187 -12.84 20.58 6.17
N GLY A 188 -12.50 19.72 7.13
CA GLY A 188 -13.47 18.92 7.88
C GLY A 188 -14.14 17.81 7.06
N ASP A 189 -13.59 17.48 5.88
CA ASP A 189 -14.18 16.53 4.93
C ASP A 189 -13.74 15.08 5.19
N GLU A 190 -14.53 14.34 5.96
CA GLU A 190 -14.29 12.91 6.23
C GLU A 190 -14.51 12.02 4.99
N ASN A 191 -15.20 12.50 3.95
CA ASN A 191 -15.48 11.69 2.75
C ASN A 191 -14.20 11.39 1.96
N VAL A 192 -13.17 12.23 2.09
CA VAL A 192 -11.88 12.03 1.42
C VAL A 192 -11.23 10.67 1.77
N LYS A 193 -11.49 10.16 2.98
CA LYS A 193 -10.99 8.85 3.43
C LYS A 193 -11.77 7.67 2.87
N LYS A 194 -13.01 7.89 2.41
CA LYS A 194 -13.87 6.85 1.84
C LYS A 194 -13.47 6.51 0.40
N VAL A 195 -12.80 7.43 -0.28
CA VAL A 195 -12.30 7.24 -1.64
C VAL A 195 -11.23 6.13 -1.66
N PRO A 196 -11.37 5.08 -2.49
CA PRO A 196 -10.40 4.00 -2.57
C PRO A 196 -9.20 4.40 -3.46
N TRP A 197 -8.44 5.40 -3.05
CA TRP A 197 -7.38 6.03 -3.85
C TRP A 197 -6.40 5.03 -4.49
N LYS A 198 -5.98 3.98 -3.77
CA LYS A 198 -5.09 2.91 -4.31
C LYS A 198 -5.68 2.10 -5.47
N LYS A 199 -7.00 2.07 -5.61
CA LYS A 199 -7.69 1.37 -6.72
C LYS A 199 -7.89 2.27 -7.94
N LEU A 200 -7.73 3.59 -7.76
CA LEU A 200 -8.01 4.60 -8.78
C LEU A 200 -6.72 5.16 -9.37
N PHE A 201 -5.74 5.47 -8.50
CA PHE A 201 -4.49 6.07 -8.88
C PHE A 201 -3.28 5.17 -8.65
N VAL A 202 -2.26 5.39 -9.47
CA VAL A 202 -0.93 4.81 -9.34
C VAL A 202 0.03 5.88 -8.83
N PHE A 203 0.78 5.55 -7.78
CA PHE A 203 1.68 6.45 -7.05
C PHE A 203 3.15 6.22 -7.42
N THR A 204 3.40 5.89 -8.69
CA THR A 204 4.75 5.73 -9.21
C THR A 204 5.29 7.09 -9.65
N GLY A 205 6.58 7.29 -9.41
CA GLY A 205 7.24 8.55 -9.67
C GLY A 205 7.27 8.97 -11.14
N ARG A 206 7.44 10.28 -11.39
CA ARG A 206 7.58 10.81 -12.75
C ARG A 206 8.71 10.07 -13.46
N PRO A 207 8.42 9.44 -14.60
CA PRO A 207 9.39 8.61 -15.22
C PRO A 207 10.03 9.39 -16.36
N GLU A 208 11.28 9.79 -16.20
CA GLU A 208 12.15 9.82 -17.39
C GLU A 208 12.41 8.37 -17.88
N ASP A 209 12.08 7.37 -17.03
CA ASP A 209 12.34 5.93 -17.21
C ASP A 209 11.08 5.03 -17.27
N ALA A 210 9.85 5.54 -17.39
CA ALA A 210 8.65 4.69 -17.51
C ALA A 210 8.56 4.28 -18.95
N VAL A 211 8.98 3.05 -19.10
CA VAL A 211 8.79 2.14 -20.21
C VAL A 211 7.34 2.08 -20.75
N SER A 212 6.33 2.70 -20.13
CA SER A 212 4.96 2.67 -20.64
C SER A 212 4.11 3.88 -20.24
N ASP A 213 3.96 4.79 -21.18
CA ASP A 213 2.94 5.83 -21.26
C ASP A 213 1.49 5.31 -21.49
N VAL A 214 1.31 4.01 -21.31
CA VAL A 214 0.11 3.26 -21.65
C VAL A 214 -0.49 2.67 -20.37
N LEU A 215 -1.81 2.68 -20.29
CA LEU A 215 -2.62 2.08 -19.24
C LEU A 215 -2.92 0.61 -19.58
N ALA A 216 -2.86 -0.26 -18.58
CA ALA A 216 -3.33 -1.63 -18.67
C ALA A 216 -4.84 -1.67 -18.38
N GLY A 217 -5.63 -1.11 -19.29
CA GLY A 217 -7.08 -0.92 -19.12
C GLY A 217 -7.84 -2.21 -18.80
N ASP A 218 -7.36 -3.36 -19.30
CA ASP A 218 -7.96 -4.66 -19.02
C ASP A 218 -7.85 -5.08 -17.55
N TYR A 219 -7.03 -4.40 -16.75
CA TYR A 219 -6.81 -4.67 -15.33
C TYR A 219 -7.37 -3.57 -14.44
N PHE A 220 -8.19 -2.68 -14.98
CA PHE A 220 -8.85 -1.64 -14.19
C PHE A 220 -9.90 -2.26 -13.27
N SER A 221 -9.96 -1.74 -12.05
CA SER A 221 -11.00 -2.13 -11.11
C SER A 221 -12.39 -1.67 -11.59
N PRO A 222 -13.48 -2.37 -11.22
CA PRO A 222 -14.85 -1.96 -11.56
C PRO A 222 -15.16 -0.50 -11.18
N ILE A 223 -14.69 -0.06 -10.01
CA ILE A 223 -14.89 1.32 -9.55
C ILE A 223 -14.14 2.34 -10.40
N LEU A 224 -12.93 2.02 -10.86
CA LEU A 224 -12.19 2.90 -11.75
C LEU A 224 -12.89 3.04 -13.11
N LEU A 225 -13.36 1.93 -13.68
CA LEU A 225 -14.15 1.95 -14.92
C LEU A 225 -15.45 2.73 -14.76
N SER A 226 -16.13 2.55 -13.62
CA SER A 226 -17.36 3.27 -13.29
C SER A 226 -17.14 4.77 -13.28
N LEU A 227 -16.12 5.24 -12.56
CA LEU A 227 -15.82 6.66 -12.45
C LEU A 227 -15.29 7.27 -13.75
N LEU A 228 -14.49 6.54 -14.53
CA LEU A 228 -13.95 7.05 -15.80
C LEU A 228 -14.99 7.14 -16.92
N PHE A 229 -15.90 6.17 -16.99
CA PHE A 229 -16.81 6.00 -18.12
C PHE A 229 -18.29 6.21 -17.79
N GLY A 230 -18.63 6.46 -16.51
CA GLY A 230 -20.00 6.70 -16.06
C GLY A 230 -20.89 5.45 -16.12
N VAL A 231 -20.30 4.26 -16.07
CA VAL A 231 -21.02 2.98 -16.05
C VAL A 231 -21.35 2.61 -14.61
N ASP A 232 -22.53 2.05 -14.34
CA ASP A 232 -22.88 1.60 -13.00
C ASP A 232 -21.90 0.54 -12.46
N GLU A 233 -21.40 0.75 -11.24
CA GLU A 233 -20.41 -0.15 -10.63
C GLU A 233 -21.00 -1.55 -10.37
N SER A 234 -22.29 -1.65 -10.06
CA SER A 234 -22.93 -2.94 -9.78
C SER A 234 -23.01 -3.78 -11.06
N ALA A 235 -23.41 -3.17 -12.17
CA ALA A 235 -23.38 -3.81 -13.49
C ALA A 235 -21.97 -4.26 -13.87
N LEU A 236 -20.95 -3.43 -13.61
CA LEU A 236 -19.55 -3.80 -13.86
C LEU A 236 -19.10 -4.98 -13.00
N LYS A 237 -19.46 -5.06 -11.72
CA LYS A 237 -19.10 -6.20 -10.86
C LYS A 237 -19.63 -7.54 -11.35
N GLU A 238 -20.73 -7.54 -12.12
CA GLU A 238 -21.31 -8.75 -12.70
C GLU A 238 -20.71 -9.09 -14.06
N SER A 239 -20.36 -8.07 -14.87
CA SER A 239 -19.92 -8.26 -16.26
C SER A 239 -18.42 -8.12 -16.50
N TRP A 240 -17.64 -7.66 -15.50
CA TRP A 240 -16.22 -7.37 -15.61
C TRP A 240 -15.37 -8.19 -14.63
N SER A 241 -14.28 -8.74 -15.16
CA SER A 241 -13.22 -9.36 -14.38
C SER A 241 -11.88 -8.78 -14.82
N GLU A 242 -11.07 -8.34 -13.84
CA GLU A 242 -9.73 -7.79 -14.07
C GLU A 242 -8.86 -8.84 -14.79
N GLY A 243 -8.34 -8.50 -15.98
CA GLY A 243 -7.42 -9.32 -16.76
C GLY A 243 -8.03 -10.11 -17.91
N ASP A 244 -9.36 -10.08 -18.10
CA ASP A 244 -10.05 -10.86 -19.13
C ASP A 244 -9.85 -10.32 -20.57
N GLY A 245 -9.15 -9.20 -20.75
CA GLY A 245 -8.85 -8.64 -22.08
C GLY A 245 -10.07 -8.05 -22.79
N ALA A 246 -11.15 -7.77 -22.04
CA ALA A 246 -12.47 -7.50 -22.58
C ALA A 246 -12.84 -6.01 -22.60
N LEU A 247 -11.91 -5.07 -22.37
CA LEU A 247 -12.26 -3.64 -22.26
C LEU A 247 -12.96 -3.12 -23.52
N LYS A 248 -12.53 -3.60 -24.70
CA LYS A 248 -13.17 -3.29 -25.97
C LYS A 248 -14.62 -3.74 -26.03
N GLN A 249 -14.89 -4.98 -25.63
CA GLN A 249 -16.25 -5.53 -25.62
C GLN A 249 -17.13 -4.79 -24.60
N LEU A 250 -16.55 -4.43 -23.46
CA LEU A 250 -17.23 -3.63 -22.43
C LEU A 250 -17.62 -2.25 -22.98
N ALA A 251 -16.70 -1.59 -23.70
CA ALA A 251 -16.93 -0.32 -24.35
C ALA A 251 -18.06 -0.38 -25.38
N GLU A 252 -18.09 -1.45 -26.20
CA GLU A 252 -19.19 -1.71 -27.15
C GLU A 252 -20.53 -1.98 -26.43
N THR A 253 -20.51 -2.69 -25.31
CA THR A 253 -21.72 -3.06 -24.55
C THR A 253 -22.38 -1.85 -23.86
N TYR A 254 -21.56 -1.01 -23.23
CA TYR A 254 -22.04 0.16 -22.47
C TYR A 254 -21.97 1.48 -23.26
N GLY A 255 -21.52 1.44 -24.51
CA GLY A 255 -21.56 2.57 -25.43
C GLY A 255 -20.55 3.69 -25.12
N PHE A 256 -19.46 3.38 -24.41
CA PHE A 256 -18.40 4.35 -24.14
C PHE A 256 -17.24 4.23 -25.14
N SER A 257 -16.51 5.31 -25.36
CA SER A 257 -15.31 5.33 -26.20
C SER A 257 -14.06 5.54 -25.34
N TYR A 258 -12.97 4.87 -25.69
CA TYR A 258 -11.66 5.09 -25.09
C TYR A 258 -10.57 5.14 -26.18
N GLU A 259 -9.44 5.77 -25.87
CA GLU A 259 -8.36 5.94 -26.83
C GLU A 259 -7.42 4.74 -26.88
N ASN A 260 -7.56 3.85 -27.87
CA ASN A 260 -6.72 2.65 -28.03
C ASN A 260 -5.20 2.86 -27.97
N LYS A 261 -4.70 4.10 -28.14
CA LYS A 261 -3.26 4.41 -28.02
C LYS A 261 -2.80 4.54 -26.56
N LEU A 262 -3.69 4.95 -25.66
CA LEU A 262 -3.44 5.10 -24.23
C LEU A 262 -3.79 3.83 -23.46
N PHE A 263 -4.50 2.89 -24.07
CA PHE A 263 -4.89 1.61 -23.48
C PHE A 263 -4.35 0.48 -24.36
N SER A 264 -3.28 -0.19 -23.94
CA SER A 264 -2.67 -1.28 -24.72
C SER A 264 -2.31 -2.47 -23.84
N ASP A 265 -2.17 -3.63 -24.48
CA ASP A 265 -1.71 -4.87 -23.89
C ASP A 265 -0.20 -4.81 -23.57
N THR A 266 0.17 -4.01 -22.56
CA THR A 266 1.54 -3.99 -22.02
C THR A 266 1.75 -5.07 -20.96
N THR A 267 1.00 -6.17 -21.02
CA THR A 267 1.15 -7.28 -20.07
C THR A 267 2.61 -7.71 -19.97
N GLY A 268 3.13 -7.71 -18.73
CA GLY A 268 4.46 -8.17 -18.39
C GLY A 268 5.62 -7.19 -18.56
N ARG A 269 5.37 -5.89 -18.79
CA ARG A 269 6.44 -4.87 -18.76
C ARG A 269 6.64 -4.24 -17.38
N MET A 270 5.57 -4.06 -16.63
CA MET A 270 5.62 -3.47 -15.30
C MET A 270 4.61 -4.15 -14.39
N SER A 271 5.07 -4.64 -13.25
CA SER A 271 4.27 -5.39 -12.29
C SER A 271 4.52 -4.88 -10.89
N GLN A 272 3.48 -4.75 -10.09
CA GLN A 272 3.58 -4.77 -8.64
C GLN A 272 3.20 -6.17 -8.16
N CYS A 273 4.03 -6.76 -7.32
CA CYS A 273 3.82 -8.09 -6.79
C CYS A 273 3.77 -8.04 -5.26
N ASN A 274 2.74 -8.66 -4.71
CA ASN A 274 2.52 -8.84 -3.29
C ASN A 274 2.85 -10.29 -2.93
N VAL A 275 3.67 -10.47 -1.90
CA VAL A 275 4.06 -11.78 -1.39
C VAL A 275 3.57 -11.92 0.04
N GLN A 276 2.68 -12.87 0.26
CA GLN A 276 2.25 -13.27 1.59
C GLN A 276 2.94 -14.57 1.99
N PHE A 277 3.41 -14.68 3.22
CA PHE A 277 4.07 -15.88 3.73
C PHE A 277 3.80 -16.05 5.21
N ASP A 278 3.82 -17.31 5.66
CA ASP A 278 3.65 -17.65 7.07
C ASP A 278 5.04 -17.87 7.72
N TYR A 279 5.24 -17.29 8.91
CA TYR A 279 6.48 -17.43 9.69
C TYR A 279 6.15 -17.51 11.18
N GLU A 280 6.65 -18.54 11.87
CA GLU A 280 6.39 -18.80 13.31
C GLU A 280 4.88 -18.75 13.72
N GLY A 281 3.97 -19.09 12.79
CA GLY A 281 2.52 -19.10 13.02
C GLY A 281 1.82 -17.76 12.80
N GLU A 282 2.53 -16.74 12.30
CA GLU A 282 1.98 -15.45 11.91
C GLU A 282 2.12 -15.23 10.39
N ARG A 283 1.22 -14.44 9.81
CA ARG A 283 1.26 -14.09 8.39
C ARG A 283 1.90 -12.72 8.20
N PHE A 284 2.83 -12.65 7.26
CA PHE A 284 3.54 -11.44 6.89
C PHE A 284 3.35 -11.14 5.41
N MET A 285 3.55 -9.88 5.04
CA MET A 285 3.50 -9.43 3.65
C MET A 285 4.67 -8.51 3.31
N PHE A 286 5.20 -8.67 2.11
CA PHE A 286 6.01 -7.65 1.46
C PHE A 286 5.55 -7.45 0.03
N VAL A 287 5.92 -6.31 -0.54
CA VAL A 287 5.67 -5.99 -1.95
C VAL A 287 6.97 -5.66 -2.64
N PHE A 288 6.97 -5.81 -3.96
CA PHE A 288 8.05 -5.35 -4.83
C PHE A 288 7.50 -4.99 -6.19
N ASN A 289 8.28 -4.26 -6.98
CA ASN A 289 7.98 -3.94 -8.36
C ASN A 289 8.94 -4.69 -9.29
N ASP A 290 8.44 -5.14 -10.44
CA ASP A 290 9.25 -5.59 -11.57
C ASP A 290 9.01 -4.61 -12.72
N VAL A 291 10.07 -3.97 -13.21
CA VAL A 291 10.02 -3.09 -14.38
C VAL A 291 11.02 -3.64 -15.40
N GLU A 292 10.51 -4.15 -16.52
CA GLU A 292 11.28 -4.81 -17.58
C GLU A 292 12.24 -5.91 -17.07
N GLY A 293 11.83 -6.65 -16.04
CA GLY A 293 12.66 -7.68 -15.44
C GLY A 293 13.66 -7.18 -14.40
N GLU A 294 13.72 -5.88 -14.13
CA GLU A 294 14.40 -5.33 -12.97
C GLU A 294 13.47 -5.35 -11.75
N VAL A 295 13.74 -6.28 -10.85
CA VAL A 295 13.04 -6.38 -9.56
C VAL A 295 13.64 -5.40 -8.55
N SER A 296 12.82 -4.47 -8.06
CA SER A 296 13.18 -3.39 -7.16
C SER A 296 12.04 -3.03 -6.19
N GLY A 297 12.29 -2.10 -5.26
CA GLY A 297 11.22 -1.54 -4.41
C GLY A 297 10.68 -2.49 -3.35
N PHE A 298 11.55 -3.29 -2.70
CA PHE A 298 11.16 -4.13 -1.57
C PHE A 298 10.61 -3.28 -0.42
N GLU A 299 9.35 -3.51 -0.04
CA GLU A 299 8.71 -2.88 1.11
C GLU A 299 7.99 -3.93 1.96
N PHE A 300 8.36 -4.00 3.25
CA PHE A 300 7.84 -4.98 4.20
C PHE A 300 6.74 -4.35 5.06
N TYR A 301 5.53 -4.95 5.01
CA TYR A 301 4.34 -4.44 5.70
C TYR A 301 4.13 -5.06 7.08
N GLY A 302 5.00 -5.97 7.52
CA GLY A 302 4.86 -6.63 8.81
C GLY A 302 3.69 -7.61 8.87
N LYS A 303 3.23 -7.88 10.10
CA LYS A 303 2.14 -8.81 10.37
C LYS A 303 0.83 -8.30 9.77
N GLN A 304 0.12 -9.18 9.07
CA GLN A 304 -1.21 -8.93 8.50
C GLN A 304 -2.32 -9.32 9.48
#